data_AF-A0A3D4ZVW8-F1
#
_entry.id   AF-A0A3D4ZVW8-F1
#
_cell.length_a   1.000
_cell.length_b   1.000
_cell.length_c   1.000
_cell.angle_alpha   90.00
_cell.angle_beta   90.00
_cell.angle_gamma   90.00
#
_symmetry.space_group_name_H-M   'P 1'
#
loop_
_entity.id
_entity.type
_entity.pdbx_description
1 polymer ?
#
loop_
_entity_poly.entity_id
_entity_poly.type
_entity_poly.pdbx_seq_one_letter_code
_entity_poly.pdbx_strand_id
1 'polypeptide(L)'
;MRDALTAEGVAAFFASGADEMAEPEGGSRLLNSELAYILRNLGHTDMIVISDMGFPMPELQYNLDLAVKPGVPTVPDVLDAISTDFSWDRIIIAAEANTAVPERVEVLRQMCPKARVEPCESHVAFKHIAALCKAGVRTGDPTPFGNVILVCG
;
A
#
# COMPACT_ATOMS: atom_id res chain seq x y z
N MET A 1 44.49 9.92 -5.09
CA MET A 1 43.60 11.05 -5.42
C MET A 1 42.24 10.44 -5.67
N ARG A 2 41.33 10.48 -4.69
CA ARG A 2 39.96 9.97 -4.86
C ARG A 2 39.15 11.15 -5.38
N ASP A 3 38.73 11.09 -6.63
CA ASP A 3 37.82 12.08 -7.20
C ASP A 3 36.51 12.02 -6.41
N ALA A 4 36.19 13.13 -5.73
CA ALA A 4 34.91 13.31 -5.09
C ALA A 4 33.87 13.41 -6.20
N LEU A 5 32.97 12.42 -6.29
CA LEU A 5 31.74 12.57 -7.05
C LEU A 5 31.00 13.79 -6.49
N THR A 6 30.92 14.86 -7.29
CA THR A 6 30.15 16.05 -6.95
C THR A 6 28.66 15.67 -6.90
N ALA A 7 27.88 16.37 -6.07
CA ALA A 7 26.43 16.13 -5.98
C ALA A 7 25.73 16.21 -7.36
N GLU A 8 26.25 17.03 -8.27
CA GLU A 8 25.81 17.15 -9.65
C GLU A 8 26.12 15.89 -10.49
N GLY A 9 27.28 15.26 -10.30
CA GLY A 9 27.65 14.02 -10.97
C GLY A 9 26.79 12.83 -10.55
N VAL A 10 26.37 12.80 -9.27
CA VAL A 10 25.42 11.80 -8.76
C VAL A 10 24.02 12.04 -9.33
N ALA A 11 23.55 13.30 -9.34
CA ALA A 11 22.24 13.65 -9.90
C ALA A 11 22.14 13.34 -11.41
N ALA A 12 23.20 13.62 -12.18
CA ALA A 12 23.26 13.32 -13.61
C ALA A 12 23.25 11.80 -13.90
N PHE A 13 23.88 10.99 -13.03
CA PHE A 13 23.87 9.53 -13.15
C PHE A 13 22.47 8.93 -12.95
N PHE A 14 21.67 9.47 -12.03
CA PHE A 14 20.30 9.02 -11.81
C PHE A 14 19.30 9.55 -12.86
N ALA A 15 19.57 10.70 -13.46
CA ALA A 15 18.70 11.30 -14.47
C ALA A 15 18.79 10.57 -15.83
N SER A 16 19.91 9.92 -16.14
CA SER A 16 20.12 9.27 -17.45
C SER A 16 19.51 7.87 -17.60
N GLY A 17 18.82 7.35 -16.57
CA GLY A 17 18.26 5.99 -16.56
C GLY A 17 16.77 5.89 -16.23
N ALA A 18 16.07 7.02 -16.12
CA ALA A 18 14.65 7.06 -15.72
C ALA A 18 13.67 6.97 -16.91
N ASP A 19 14.16 6.96 -18.14
CA ASP A 19 13.35 6.82 -19.34
C ASP A 19 13.41 5.36 -19.82
N GLU A 20 12.24 4.72 -19.91
CA GLU A 20 12.00 3.34 -20.37
C GLU A 20 12.44 2.17 -19.47
N MET A 21 11.91 2.10 -18.24
CA MET A 21 11.65 0.77 -17.65
C MET A 21 10.32 0.27 -18.23
N ALA A 22 10.40 -0.46 -19.34
CA ALA A 22 9.25 -1.15 -19.91
C ALA A 22 8.59 -2.02 -18.82
N GLU A 23 7.29 -1.80 -18.58
CA GLU A 23 6.45 -2.68 -17.74
C GLU A 23 6.61 -4.11 -18.26
N PRO A 24 7.10 -5.07 -17.45
CA PRO A 24 7.30 -6.43 -17.91
C PRO A 24 5.94 -7.06 -18.24
N GLU A 25 5.67 -7.30 -19.53
CA GLU A 25 4.45 -7.99 -19.94
C GLU A 25 4.45 -9.42 -19.37
N GLY A 26 3.55 -9.67 -18.41
CA GLY A 26 3.24 -11.00 -17.88
C GLY A 26 3.98 -11.43 -16.61
N GLY A 27 4.59 -10.50 -15.85
CA GLY A 27 5.25 -10.80 -14.57
C GLY A 27 4.63 -10.08 -13.36
N SER A 28 4.77 -10.69 -12.18
CA SER A 28 4.45 -10.07 -10.88
C SER A 28 5.19 -8.73 -10.74
N ARG A 29 4.47 -7.64 -10.48
CA ARG A 29 5.08 -6.32 -10.16
C ARG A 29 5.57 -6.26 -8.71
N LEU A 30 5.18 -7.23 -7.88
CA LEU A 30 5.56 -7.34 -6.49
C LEU A 30 6.95 -7.98 -6.32
N LEU A 31 7.96 -7.15 -6.05
CA LEU A 31 9.33 -7.62 -5.81
C LEU A 31 9.62 -7.93 -4.33
N ASN A 32 8.86 -7.36 -3.41
CA ASN A 32 9.12 -7.56 -1.98
C ASN A 32 8.76 -9.00 -1.58
N SER A 33 9.78 -9.79 -1.26
CA SER A 33 9.63 -11.22 -0.97
C SER A 33 8.77 -11.50 0.26
N GLU A 34 8.83 -10.63 1.27
CA GLU A 34 8.07 -10.78 2.51
C GLU A 34 6.59 -10.47 2.29
N LEU A 35 6.27 -9.38 1.59
CA LEU A 35 4.91 -9.07 1.20
C LEU A 35 4.35 -10.19 0.30
N ALA A 36 5.11 -10.67 -0.68
CA ALA A 36 4.69 -11.80 -1.52
C ALA A 36 4.43 -13.07 -0.69
N TYR A 37 5.27 -13.35 0.31
CA TYR A 37 5.05 -14.46 1.24
C TYR A 37 3.78 -14.28 2.05
N ILE A 38 3.53 -13.09 2.61
CA ILE A 38 2.33 -12.77 3.38
C ILE A 38 1.08 -13.00 2.53
N LEU A 39 1.02 -12.41 1.32
CA LEU A 39 -0.14 -12.52 0.43
C LEU A 39 -0.47 -13.97 0.07
N ARG A 40 0.55 -14.82 -0.17
CA ARG A 40 0.37 -16.25 -0.44
C ARG A 40 -0.17 -17.04 0.75
N ASN A 41 -0.04 -16.51 1.97
CA ASN A 41 -0.54 -17.13 3.19
C ASN A 41 -1.90 -16.55 3.64
N LEU A 42 -2.49 -15.62 2.88
CA LEU A 42 -3.85 -15.17 3.08
C LEU A 42 -4.82 -16.16 2.43
N GLY A 43 -5.81 -16.62 3.19
CA GLY A 43 -6.92 -17.43 2.71
C GLY A 43 -8.15 -16.58 2.38
N HIS A 44 -9.18 -17.22 1.82
CA HIS A 44 -10.47 -16.57 1.57
C HIS A 44 -11.04 -16.01 2.88
N THR A 45 -11.58 -14.79 2.86
CA THR A 45 -12.03 -13.98 4.01
C THR A 45 -10.95 -13.42 4.93
N ASP A 46 -9.67 -13.78 4.77
CA ASP A 46 -8.62 -13.11 5.54
C ASP A 46 -8.60 -11.61 5.20
N MET A 47 -8.15 -10.80 6.15
CA MET A 47 -8.04 -9.36 5.97
C MET A 47 -6.59 -8.91 6.13
N ILE A 48 -6.19 -7.95 5.31
CA ILE A 48 -4.89 -7.29 5.39
C ILE A 48 -5.10 -5.78 5.44
N VAL A 49 -4.48 -5.11 6.41
CA VAL A 49 -4.48 -3.65 6.49
C VAL A 49 -3.24 -3.09 5.80
N ILE A 50 -3.43 -2.18 4.84
CA ILE A 50 -2.37 -1.37 4.26
C ILE A 50 -2.54 0.05 4.79
N SER A 51 -1.54 0.55 5.50
CA SER A 51 -1.68 1.72 6.36
C SER A 51 -0.74 2.87 6.00
N ASP A 52 -1.18 4.08 6.35
CA ASP A 52 -0.36 5.29 6.35
C ASP A 52 0.74 5.22 7.43
N MET A 53 1.69 6.17 7.38
CA MET A 53 2.84 6.16 8.29
C MET A 53 2.47 6.40 9.77
N GLY A 54 1.31 7.01 10.04
CA GLY A 54 0.85 7.41 11.37
C GLY A 54 -0.08 6.40 12.04
N PHE A 55 -0.51 5.36 11.34
CA PHE A 55 -1.47 4.39 11.86
C PHE A 55 -0.89 3.56 13.01
N PRO A 56 -1.59 3.48 14.17
CA PRO A 56 -1.18 2.64 15.28
C PRO A 56 -1.48 1.17 14.93
N MET A 57 -0.50 0.50 14.33
CA MET A 57 -0.62 -0.89 13.89
C MET A 57 -0.83 -1.81 15.11
N PRO A 58 -1.87 -2.67 15.10
CA PRO A 58 -2.06 -3.67 16.15
C PRO A 58 -1.02 -4.80 16.10
N GLU A 59 -0.98 -5.64 17.13
CA GLU A 59 -0.22 -6.89 17.09
C GLU A 59 -0.95 -7.90 16.20
N LEU A 60 -0.40 -8.18 15.03
CA LEU A 60 -0.97 -9.08 14.03
C LEU A 60 -0.03 -10.27 13.78
N GLN A 61 -0.55 -11.33 13.16
CA GLN A 61 0.27 -12.50 12.80
C GLN A 61 1.42 -12.11 11.87
N TYR A 62 1.14 -11.25 10.88
CA TYR A 62 2.15 -10.67 10.01
C TYR A 62 2.15 -9.16 10.15
N ASN A 63 3.30 -8.57 10.42
CA ASN A 63 3.47 -7.13 10.52
C ASN A 63 4.72 -6.73 9.73
N LEU A 64 4.52 -6.03 8.62
CA LEU A 64 5.56 -5.61 7.69
C LEU A 64 5.63 -4.08 7.61
N ASP A 65 6.81 -3.51 7.79
CA ASP A 65 7.05 -2.08 7.59
C ASP A 65 7.81 -1.86 6.27
N LEU A 66 7.16 -1.20 5.32
CA LEU A 66 7.74 -0.81 4.02
C LEU A 66 8.13 0.66 3.98
N ALA A 67 7.87 1.44 5.03
CA ALA A 67 8.13 2.88 5.01
C ALA A 67 9.64 3.16 4.90
N VAL A 68 10.05 3.78 3.78
CA VAL A 68 11.46 4.17 3.56
C VAL A 68 11.66 5.64 3.93
N LYS A 69 10.73 6.49 3.50
CA LYS A 69 10.66 7.92 3.81
C LYS A 69 9.23 8.42 3.63
N PRO A 70 8.88 9.63 4.10
CA PRO A 70 7.56 10.20 3.82
C PRO A 70 7.27 10.21 2.31
N GLY A 71 6.11 9.65 1.95
CA GLY A 71 5.64 9.45 0.58
C GLY A 71 6.20 8.24 -0.14
N VAL A 72 7.01 7.37 0.48
CA VAL A 72 7.62 6.22 -0.21
C VAL A 72 7.64 4.93 0.62
N PRO A 73 7.00 3.85 0.13
CA PRO A 73 5.92 3.85 -0.87
C PRO A 73 4.64 4.47 -0.30
N THR A 74 3.70 4.90 -1.15
CA THR A 74 2.34 5.29 -0.74
C THR A 74 1.40 4.07 -0.70
N VAL A 75 0.20 4.21 -0.12
CA VAL A 75 -0.79 3.13 -0.13
C VAL A 75 -1.17 2.72 -1.56
N PRO A 76 -1.48 3.65 -2.49
CA PRO A 76 -1.70 3.28 -3.89
C PRO A 76 -0.52 2.56 -4.55
N ASP A 77 0.74 2.95 -4.28
CA ASP A 77 1.90 2.27 -4.86
C ASP A 77 1.93 0.78 -4.45
N VAL A 78 1.62 0.52 -3.17
CA VAL A 78 1.53 -0.86 -2.66
C VAL A 78 0.34 -1.60 -3.29
N LEU A 79 -0.84 -0.98 -3.39
CA LEU A 79 -2.01 -1.58 -4.01
C LEU A 79 -1.77 -1.93 -5.48
N ASP A 80 -1.15 -1.02 -6.23
CA ASP A 80 -0.78 -1.21 -7.63
C ASP A 80 0.16 -2.42 -7.77
N ALA A 81 1.21 -2.48 -6.95
CA ALA A 81 2.19 -3.56 -6.98
C ALA A 81 1.59 -4.94 -6.63
N ILE A 82 0.65 -5.02 -5.68
CA ILE A 82 0.06 -6.31 -5.28
C ILE A 82 -1.10 -6.74 -6.21
N SER A 83 -1.74 -5.80 -6.90
CA SER A 83 -2.92 -6.07 -7.75
C SER A 83 -2.65 -7.06 -8.89
N THR A 84 -1.39 -7.27 -9.27
CA THR A 84 -1.00 -8.23 -10.31
C THR A 84 -1.10 -9.69 -9.89
N ASP A 85 -0.91 -9.97 -8.59
CA ASP A 85 -0.76 -11.33 -8.06
C ASP A 85 -1.81 -11.68 -7.00
N PHE A 86 -2.64 -10.71 -6.64
CA PHE A 86 -3.54 -10.80 -5.51
C PHE A 86 -4.86 -10.10 -5.82
N SER A 87 -5.97 -10.79 -5.56
CA SER A 87 -7.33 -10.28 -5.71
C SER A 87 -7.99 -10.06 -4.36
N TRP A 88 -8.93 -9.12 -4.32
CA TRP A 88 -9.77 -8.84 -3.17
C TRP A 88 -11.17 -8.44 -3.61
N ASP A 89 -12.17 -8.81 -2.81
CA ASP A 89 -13.57 -8.51 -3.11
C ASP A 89 -14.01 -7.15 -2.59
N ARG A 90 -13.43 -6.74 -1.46
CA ARG A 90 -13.84 -5.53 -0.73
C ARG A 90 -12.63 -4.76 -0.24
N ILE A 91 -12.80 -3.44 -0.24
CA ILE A 91 -11.89 -2.48 0.38
C ILE A 91 -12.70 -1.75 1.45
N ILE A 92 -12.29 -1.89 2.71
CA ILE A 92 -12.88 -1.15 3.82
C ILE A 92 -12.04 0.10 4.07
N ILE A 93 -12.70 1.25 4.19
CA ILE A 93 -12.10 2.54 4.54
C ILE A 93 -12.81 3.14 5.75
N ALA A 94 -12.17 4.07 6.46
CA ALA A 94 -12.88 4.87 7.47
C ALA A 94 -13.86 5.83 6.80
N ALA A 95 -15.06 6.05 7.37
CA ALA A 95 -16.03 7.01 6.83
C ALA A 95 -15.44 8.41 6.64
N GLU A 96 -14.57 8.84 7.56
CA GLU A 96 -13.85 10.12 7.54
C GLU A 96 -12.98 10.29 6.29
N ALA A 97 -12.55 9.20 5.64
CA ALA A 97 -11.77 9.29 4.41
C ALA A 97 -12.59 9.92 3.26
N ASN A 98 -13.91 9.75 3.23
CA ASN A 98 -14.77 10.36 2.20
C ASN A 98 -14.83 11.88 2.28
N THR A 99 -14.54 12.46 3.46
CA THR A 99 -14.56 13.92 3.66
C THR A 99 -13.16 14.50 3.75
N ALA A 100 -12.22 13.77 4.36
CA ALA A 100 -10.85 14.22 4.53
C ALA A 100 -10.02 14.11 3.25
N VAL A 101 -10.22 13.03 2.48
CA VAL A 101 -9.41 12.68 1.29
C VAL A 101 -10.27 12.10 0.16
N PRO A 102 -11.33 12.81 -0.29
CA PRO A 102 -12.26 12.30 -1.31
C PRO A 102 -11.58 11.89 -2.62
N GLU A 103 -10.52 12.59 -3.02
CA GLU A 103 -9.71 12.26 -4.19
C GLU A 103 -9.02 10.90 -4.06
N ARG A 104 -8.55 10.53 -2.86
CA ARG A 104 -7.94 9.23 -2.61
C ARG A 104 -8.98 8.12 -2.72
N VAL A 105 -10.19 8.34 -2.20
CA VAL A 105 -11.28 7.36 -2.30
C VAL A 105 -11.66 7.11 -3.76
N GLU A 106 -11.68 8.17 -4.58
CA GLU A 106 -11.96 8.03 -6.01
C GLU A 106 -10.84 7.25 -6.73
N VAL A 107 -9.57 7.53 -6.43
CA VAL A 107 -8.43 6.74 -6.95
C VAL A 107 -8.58 5.26 -6.59
N LEU A 108 -8.96 4.93 -5.35
CA LEU A 108 -9.19 3.53 -4.95
C LEU A 108 -10.30 2.86 -5.77
N ARG A 109 -11.41 3.57 -6.03
CA ARG A 109 -12.51 3.06 -6.86
C ARG A 109 -12.08 2.81 -8.30
N GLN A 110 -11.22 3.69 -8.85
CA GLN A 110 -10.70 3.57 -10.20
C GLN A 110 -9.67 2.45 -10.35
N MET A 111 -8.76 2.30 -9.38
CA MET A 111 -7.75 1.24 -9.35
C MET A 111 -8.38 -0.15 -9.17
N CYS A 112 -9.49 -0.22 -8.43
CA CYS A 112 -10.10 -1.48 -8.02
C CYS A 112 -11.55 -1.60 -8.50
N PRO A 113 -11.82 -1.56 -9.82
CA PRO A 113 -13.19 -1.47 -10.36
C PRO A 113 -14.06 -2.69 -10.04
N LYS A 114 -13.44 -3.82 -9.70
CA LYS A 114 -14.14 -5.07 -9.32
C LYS A 114 -14.40 -5.17 -7.81
N ALA A 115 -13.65 -4.43 -7.00
CA ALA A 115 -13.78 -4.47 -5.55
C ALA A 115 -14.80 -3.43 -5.06
N ARG A 116 -15.57 -3.79 -4.04
CA ARG A 116 -16.49 -2.83 -3.39
C ARG A 116 -15.71 -1.99 -2.38
N VAL A 117 -15.63 -0.69 -2.61
CA VAL A 117 -15.10 0.27 -1.63
C VAL A 117 -16.22 0.69 -0.67
N GLU A 118 -16.13 0.21 0.57
CA GLU A 118 -17.16 0.31 1.61
C GLU A 118 -16.62 1.08 2.83
N PRO A 119 -17.23 2.22 3.21
CA PRO A 119 -16.85 2.90 4.44
C PRO A 119 -17.39 2.16 5.67
N CYS A 120 -16.55 1.99 6.70
CA CYS A 120 -17.01 1.62 8.04
C CYS A 120 -17.44 2.87 8.83
N GLU A 121 -18.14 2.66 9.95
CA GLU A 121 -18.84 3.72 10.68
C GLU A 121 -17.95 4.87 11.17
N SER A 122 -16.68 4.60 11.48
CA SER A 122 -15.72 5.60 11.97
C SER A 122 -14.27 5.11 11.90
N HIS A 123 -13.32 6.01 12.07
CA HIS A 123 -11.91 5.69 12.22
C HIS A 123 -11.63 4.82 13.45
N VAL A 124 -12.45 4.94 14.51
CA VAL A 124 -12.37 4.05 15.68
C VAL A 124 -12.80 2.63 15.30
N ALA A 125 -13.92 2.49 14.57
CA ALA A 125 -14.36 1.20 14.06
C ALA A 125 -13.32 0.59 13.11
N PHE A 126 -12.67 1.40 12.26
CA PHE A 126 -11.58 0.97 11.40
C PHE A 126 -10.43 0.34 12.22
N LYS A 127 -10.02 0.94 13.34
CA LYS A 127 -8.98 0.37 14.21
C LYS A 127 -9.39 -0.99 14.79
N HIS A 128 -10.66 -1.15 15.15
CA HIS A 128 -11.17 -2.43 15.63
C HIS A 128 -11.14 -3.50 14.53
N ILE A 129 -11.51 -3.17 13.29
CA ILE A 129 -11.42 -4.10 12.16
C ILE A 129 -9.97 -4.41 11.82
N ALA A 130 -9.08 -3.41 11.87
CA ALA A 130 -7.65 -3.60 11.65
C ALA A 130 -7.03 -4.60 12.64
N ALA A 131 -7.49 -4.62 13.90
CA ALA A 131 -7.04 -5.60 14.89
C ALA A 131 -7.52 -7.04 14.61
N LEU A 132 -8.49 -7.22 13.71
CA LEU A 132 -8.94 -8.53 13.24
C LEU A 132 -8.22 -8.97 11.95
N CYS A 133 -7.37 -8.11 11.38
CA CYS A 133 -6.60 -8.46 10.20
C CYS A 133 -5.56 -9.53 10.53
N LYS A 134 -5.27 -10.40 9.57
CA LYS A 134 -4.19 -11.38 9.69
C LYS A 134 -2.83 -10.73 9.45
N ALA A 135 -2.80 -9.71 8.61
CA ALA A 135 -1.58 -9.01 8.23
C ALA A 135 -1.75 -7.49 8.27
N GLY A 136 -0.66 -6.80 8.60
CA GLY A 136 -0.54 -5.35 8.52
C GLY A 136 0.69 -4.94 7.74
N VAL A 137 0.53 -3.97 6.85
CA VAL A 137 1.61 -3.36 6.07
C VAL A 137 1.62 -1.86 6.36
N ARG A 138 2.70 -1.35 6.92
CA ARG A 138 2.93 0.08 7.07
C ARG A 138 3.63 0.63 5.84
N THR A 139 3.15 1.76 5.35
CA THR A 139 3.73 2.48 4.20
C THR A 139 4.29 3.83 4.63
N GLY A 140 5.00 4.50 3.73
CA GLY A 140 5.44 5.88 3.93
C GLY A 140 4.36 6.91 3.64
N ASP A 141 3.12 6.52 3.33
CA ASP A 141 2.05 7.44 2.92
C ASP A 141 1.76 8.47 4.02
N PRO A 142 1.89 9.78 3.75
CA PRO A 142 1.62 10.82 4.73
C PRO A 142 0.14 11.22 4.79
N THR A 143 -0.71 10.64 3.93
CA THR A 143 -2.12 11.01 3.78
C THR A 143 -2.93 10.61 5.02
N PRO A 144 -3.54 11.56 5.76
CA PRO A 144 -4.39 11.24 6.89
C PRO A 144 -5.59 10.39 6.46
N PHE A 145 -5.92 9.37 7.24
CA PHE A 145 -6.99 8.41 6.90
C PHE A 145 -6.75 7.67 5.58
N GLY A 146 -5.50 7.62 5.09
CA GLY A 146 -5.10 6.92 3.87
C GLY A 146 -5.08 5.39 3.99
N ASN A 147 -5.53 4.84 5.12
CA ASN A 147 -5.53 3.42 5.43
C ASN A 147 -6.65 2.69 4.67
N VAL A 148 -6.35 1.46 4.24
CA VAL A 148 -7.32 0.56 3.63
C VAL A 148 -7.22 -0.83 4.25
N ILE A 149 -8.33 -1.53 4.35
CA ILE A 149 -8.35 -2.96 4.68
C ILE A 149 -8.87 -3.70 3.45
N LEU A 150 -8.07 -4.65 2.96
CA LEU A 150 -8.46 -5.51 1.86
C LEU A 150 -9.04 -6.80 2.42
N VAL A 151 -10.20 -7.21 1.90
CA VAL A 151 -10.81 -8.49 2.25
C VAL A 151 -10.58 -9.47 1.11
N CYS A 152 -9.84 -10.54 1.40
CA CYS A 152 -9.45 -11.56 0.44
C CYS A 152 -10.68 -12.31 -0.10
N GLY A 153 -10.74 -12.46 -1.41
CA GLY A 153 -11.81 -13.12 -2.17
C GLY A 153 -11.27 -13.82 -3.40
#